data_AF-A0A6I0F043-F1
#
_entry.id   AF-A0A6I0F043-F1
#
_cell.length_a   1.000
_cell.length_b   1.000
_cell.length_c   1.000
_cell.angle_alpha   90.00
_cell.angle_beta   90.00
_cell.angle_gamma   90.00
#
_symmetry.space_group_name_H-M   'P 1'
#
loop_
_entity.id
_entity.type
_entity.pdbx_description
1 polymer ?
#
loop_
_entity_poly.entity_id
_entity_poly.type
_entity_poly.pdbx_seq_one_letter_code
_entity_poly.pdbx_strand_id
1 'polypeptide(L)'
;MTLYFNKANEEFVSESYNVDVIEEEKYAKNYTFIGRDKDTRELKYILYVYRNGIYEVHESKGVNKEQALLIAQSEGVNVINITLIVYTSFTEDRDITKHLYWLVESDNGVYLYIDFIDGVIQKK
;
A
#
# COMPACT_ATOMS: atom_id res chain seq x y z
N MET A 1 0.20 12.53 24.30
CA MET A 1 0.67 11.99 23.00
C MET A 1 -0.50 11.26 22.35
N THR A 2 -1.57 12.00 22.00
CA THR A 2 -2.92 11.40 21.82
C THR A 2 -3.77 12.17 20.80
N LEU A 3 -3.16 12.83 19.82
CA LEU A 3 -3.87 13.72 18.87
C LEU A 3 -3.64 13.43 17.38
N TYR A 4 -2.72 12.52 17.02
CA TYR A 4 -2.36 12.30 15.61
C TYR A 4 -3.21 11.25 14.87
N PHE A 5 -3.85 10.30 15.57
CA PHE A 5 -4.58 9.21 14.91
C PHE A 5 -6.07 9.47 14.67
N ASN A 6 -6.64 10.56 15.21
CA ASN A 6 -8.04 10.92 14.98
C ASN A 6 -8.27 11.66 13.64
N LYS A 7 -7.27 11.69 12.74
CA LYS A 7 -7.27 12.43 11.47
C LYS A 7 -6.96 11.61 10.23
N ALA A 8 -6.71 10.30 10.35
CA ALA A 8 -6.65 9.42 9.18
C ALA A 8 -8.08 9.08 8.75
N ASN A 9 -8.76 10.05 8.13
CA ASN A 9 -10.05 9.86 7.49
C ASN A 9 -10.00 10.36 6.05
N GLU A 10 -10.93 9.87 5.24
CA GLU A 10 -10.98 10.12 3.80
C GLU A 10 -10.98 11.62 3.44
N GLU A 11 -11.80 12.42 4.13
CA GLU A 11 -11.96 13.86 3.88
C GLU A 11 -10.63 14.61 4.10
N PHE A 12 -10.00 14.40 5.25
CA PHE A 12 -8.71 15.02 5.57
C PHE A 12 -7.62 14.62 4.56
N VAL A 13 -7.57 13.34 4.17
CA VAL A 13 -6.60 12.85 3.19
C VAL A 13 -6.86 13.46 1.82
N SER A 14 -8.12 13.50 1.40
CA SER A 14 -8.51 14.02 0.09
C SER A 14 -8.19 15.49 -0.08
N GLU A 15 -8.33 16.29 0.98
CA GLU A 15 -7.97 17.70 0.99
C GLU A 15 -6.46 17.93 1.11
N SER A 16 -5.80 17.28 2.08
CA SER A 16 -4.39 17.55 2.40
C SER A 16 -3.41 17.07 1.32
N TYR A 17 -3.77 16.02 0.58
CA TYR A 17 -2.90 15.37 -0.41
C TYR A 17 -3.42 15.49 -1.84
N ASN A 18 -4.43 16.35 -2.07
CA ASN A 18 -5.05 16.59 -3.37
C ASN A 18 -5.44 15.30 -4.13
N VAL A 19 -6.11 14.37 -3.42
CA VAL A 19 -6.47 13.06 -3.94
C VAL A 19 -7.98 12.84 -3.83
N ASP A 20 -8.58 12.19 -4.81
CA ASP A 20 -9.91 11.58 -4.69
C ASP A 20 -9.71 10.16 -4.15
N VAL A 21 -9.91 9.95 -2.85
CA VAL A 21 -9.77 8.61 -2.25
C VAL A 21 -10.87 7.69 -2.78
N ILE A 22 -10.49 6.47 -3.13
CA ILE A 22 -11.40 5.43 -3.64
C ILE A 22 -11.43 4.18 -2.76
N GLU A 23 -10.37 3.95 -1.99
CA GLU A 23 -10.22 2.77 -1.14
C GLU A 23 -9.34 3.13 0.07
N GLU A 24 -9.72 2.60 1.24
CA GLU A 24 -8.92 2.65 2.46
C GLU A 24 -8.59 1.21 2.87
N GLU A 25 -7.31 0.91 2.99
CA GLU A 25 -6.81 -0.37 3.48
C GLU A 25 -6.12 -0.17 4.84
N LYS A 26 -6.36 -1.09 5.77
CA LYS A 26 -5.72 -1.08 7.09
C LYS A 26 -4.96 -2.38 7.32
N TYR A 27 -3.67 -2.25 7.62
CA TYR A 27 -2.83 -3.39 7.96
C TYR A 27 -2.04 -3.12 9.24
N ALA A 28 -2.27 -3.95 10.26
CA ALA A 28 -1.77 -3.75 11.62
C ALA A 28 -2.10 -2.34 12.16
N LYS A 29 -1.09 -1.47 12.32
CA LYS A 29 -1.25 -0.08 12.78
C LYS A 29 -1.08 0.95 11.67
N ASN A 30 -0.89 0.50 10.43
CA ASN A 30 -0.70 1.34 9.25
C ASN A 30 -2.02 1.48 8.49
N TYR A 31 -2.20 2.63 7.85
CA TYR A 31 -3.33 2.91 6.98
C TYR A 31 -2.79 3.28 5.60
N THR A 32 -3.44 2.77 4.56
CA THR A 32 -3.15 3.08 3.17
C THR A 32 -4.41 3.64 2.55
N PHE A 33 -4.37 4.89 2.11
CA PHE A 33 -5.44 5.47 1.30
C PHE A 33 -5.02 5.42 -0.16
N ILE A 34 -5.82 4.75 -0.97
CA ILE A 34 -5.63 4.65 -2.41
C ILE A 34 -6.58 5.63 -3.07
N GLY A 35 -6.07 6.48 -3.93
CA GLY A 35 -6.85 7.51 -4.60
C GLY A 35 -6.29 7.91 -5.95
N ARG A 36 -6.99 8.79 -6.64
CA ARG A 36 -6.49 9.44 -7.85
C ARG A 36 -6.13 10.88 -7.55
N ASP A 37 -4.93 11.28 -7.92
CA ASP A 37 -4.51 12.68 -7.84
C ASP A 37 -5.49 13.55 -8.64
N LYS A 38 -6.00 14.63 -8.03
CA LYS A 38 -7.11 15.41 -8.59
C LYS A 38 -6.70 16.15 -9.87
N ASP A 39 -5.42 16.48 -10.01
CA ASP A 39 -4.89 17.24 -11.14
C ASP A 39 -4.51 16.30 -12.30
N THR A 40 -3.79 15.23 -11.99
CA THR A 40 -3.19 14.33 -13.01
C THR A 40 -4.06 13.12 -13.32
N ARG A 41 -5.01 12.77 -12.43
CA ARG A 41 -5.82 11.54 -12.44
C ARG A 41 -5.00 10.25 -12.28
N GLU A 42 -3.70 10.35 -12.04
CA GLU A 42 -2.81 9.23 -11.75
C GLU A 42 -3.14 8.63 -10.38
N LEU A 43 -2.95 7.31 -10.25
CA LEU A 43 -3.17 6.63 -8.98
C LEU A 43 -2.04 6.99 -7.99
N LYS A 44 -2.42 7.35 -6.77
CA LYS A 44 -1.53 7.78 -5.69
C LYS A 44 -1.94 7.08 -4.40
N TYR A 45 -0.94 6.70 -3.60
CA TYR A 45 -1.07 6.05 -2.31
C TYR A 45 -0.61 7.00 -1.21
N ILE A 46 -1.45 7.20 -0.19
CA ILE A 46 -1.10 7.97 1.02
C ILE A 46 -0.97 6.99 2.19
N LEU A 47 0.26 6.79 2.64
CA LEU A 47 0.65 5.75 3.58
C LEU A 47 0.90 6.35 4.97
N TYR A 48 0.04 6.07 5.92
CA TYR A 48 0.22 6.42 7.33
C TYR A 48 0.94 5.27 8.03
N VAL A 49 2.22 5.48 8.35
CA VAL A 49 3.07 4.48 8.99
C VAL A 49 3.21 4.78 10.47
N TYR A 50 2.76 3.85 11.32
CA TYR A 50 2.75 4.03 12.76
C TYR A 50 4.13 4.40 13.31
N ARG A 51 4.21 5.55 13.99
CA ARG A 51 5.44 6.16 14.54
C ARG A 51 6.49 6.63 13.53
N ASN A 52 6.29 6.44 12.24
CA ASN A 52 7.28 6.79 11.21
C ASN A 52 6.85 7.95 10.30
N GLY A 53 5.56 8.28 10.21
CA GLY A 53 5.08 9.45 9.47
C GLY A 53 4.09 9.11 8.35
N ILE A 54 3.91 10.06 7.43
CA ILE A 54 3.00 9.95 6.29
C ILE A 54 3.82 10.06 5.00
N TYR A 55 3.56 9.16 4.05
CA TYR A 55 4.32 9.07 2.81
C TYR A 55 3.37 9.06 1.60
N GLU A 56 3.78 9.75 0.53
CA GLU A 56 3.07 9.80 -0.74
C GLU A 56 3.83 8.99 -1.78
N VAL A 57 3.14 8.06 -2.46
CA VAL A 57 3.74 7.22 -3.50
C VAL A 57 2.82 7.19 -4.71
N HIS A 58 3.35 7.47 -5.89
CA HIS A 58 2.62 7.29 -7.15
C HIS A 58 2.72 5.84 -7.61
N GLU A 59 1.64 5.32 -8.20
CA GLU A 59 1.60 3.98 -8.79
C GLU A 59 2.71 3.78 -9.83
N SER A 60 3.06 4.82 -10.58
CA SER A 60 4.14 4.80 -11.60
C SER A 60 5.53 4.45 -11.05
N LYS A 61 5.71 4.42 -9.72
CA LYS A 61 6.96 4.03 -9.07
C LYS A 61 7.14 2.52 -8.93
N GLY A 62 6.12 1.72 -9.19
CA GLY A 62 6.17 0.28 -8.96
C GLY A 62 5.12 -0.51 -9.70
N VAL A 63 5.03 -1.78 -9.32
CA VAL A 63 4.02 -2.74 -9.73
C VAL A 63 2.67 -2.34 -9.15
N ASN A 64 1.65 -2.28 -9.97
CA ASN A 64 0.29 -2.00 -9.54
C ASN A 64 -0.48 -3.25 -9.07
N LYS A 65 -1.68 -3.05 -8.52
CA LYS A 65 -2.54 -4.12 -7.98
C LYS A 65 -2.88 -5.19 -9.04
N GLU A 66 -3.15 -4.79 -10.28
CA GLU A 66 -3.45 -5.72 -11.39
C GLU A 66 -2.23 -6.57 -11.77
N GLN A 67 -1.05 -5.95 -11.88
CA GLN A 67 0.20 -6.65 -12.18
C GLN A 67 0.57 -7.62 -11.05
N ALA A 68 0.42 -7.21 -9.79
CA ALA A 68 0.66 -8.07 -8.65
C ALA A 68 -0.32 -9.25 -8.59
N LEU A 69 -1.60 -9.04 -8.97
CA LEU A 69 -2.58 -10.10 -9.14
C LEU A 69 -2.14 -11.11 -10.22
N LEU A 70 -1.67 -10.63 -11.37
CA LEU A 70 -1.18 -11.50 -12.45
C LEU A 70 0.05 -12.31 -12.02
N ILE A 71 0.98 -11.70 -11.27
CA ILE A 71 2.15 -12.38 -10.70
C ILE A 71 1.68 -13.51 -9.77
N ALA A 72 0.77 -13.25 -8.84
CA ALA A 72 0.25 -14.28 -7.93
C ALA A 72 -0.46 -15.42 -8.68
N GLN A 73 -1.29 -15.10 -9.67
CA GLN A 73 -1.97 -16.11 -10.49
C GLN A 73 -0.98 -16.97 -11.29
N SER A 74 0.13 -16.39 -11.75
CA SER A 74 1.18 -17.14 -12.46
C SER A 74 1.90 -18.16 -11.59
N GLU A 75 1.92 -17.95 -10.27
CA GLU A 75 2.39 -18.93 -9.27
C GLU A 75 1.33 -20.00 -8.93
N GLY A 76 0.18 -19.99 -9.60
CA GLY A 76 -0.93 -20.90 -9.34
C GLY A 76 -1.68 -20.60 -8.04
N VAL A 77 -1.56 -19.38 -7.51
CA VAL A 77 -2.26 -18.97 -6.29
C VAL A 77 -3.67 -18.50 -6.63
N ASN A 78 -4.67 -19.07 -5.95
CA ASN A 78 -6.04 -18.59 -6.01
C ASN A 78 -6.23 -17.43 -5.04
N VAL A 79 -6.26 -16.20 -5.57
CA VAL A 79 -6.24 -14.96 -4.78
C VAL A 79 -7.62 -14.63 -4.23
N ILE A 80 -7.73 -14.49 -2.90
CA ILE A 80 -8.93 -13.97 -2.22
C ILE A 80 -8.81 -12.47 -1.97
N ASN A 81 -7.64 -12.01 -1.55
CA ASN A 81 -7.42 -10.62 -1.18
C ASN A 81 -6.00 -10.18 -1.58
N ILE A 82 -5.86 -8.91 -1.92
CA ILE A 82 -4.58 -8.27 -2.20
C ILE A 82 -4.57 -6.87 -1.57
N THR A 83 -3.56 -6.59 -0.75
CA THR A 83 -3.49 -5.37 0.06
C THR A 83 -2.08 -4.78 -0.02
N LEU A 84 -1.98 -3.46 -0.17
CA LEU A 84 -0.70 -2.76 -0.16
C LEU A 84 -0.26 -2.52 1.30
N ILE A 85 0.87 -3.12 1.68
CA ILE A 85 1.39 -3.06 3.04
C ILE A 85 2.77 -2.40 3.09
N VAL A 86 3.06 -1.74 4.21
CA VAL A 86 4.41 -1.33 4.59
C VAL A 86 5.00 -2.39 5.51
N TYR A 87 6.14 -2.96 5.13
CA TYR A 87 6.79 -4.00 5.94
C TYR A 87 7.31 -3.46 7.28
N THR A 88 7.12 -4.25 8.34
CA THR A 88 7.22 -3.83 9.75
C THR A 88 8.63 -3.42 10.21
N SER A 89 9.68 -3.76 9.45
CA SER A 89 11.05 -3.35 9.76
C SER A 89 11.43 -1.97 9.20
N PHE A 90 10.48 -1.24 8.58
CA PHE A 90 10.72 0.13 8.15
C PHE A 90 11.06 1.01 9.36
N THR A 91 12.35 1.31 9.47
CA THR A 91 12.96 2.12 10.51
C THR A 91 13.83 3.14 9.78
N GLU A 92 13.25 4.31 9.50
CA GLU A 92 13.98 5.52 9.10
C GLU A 92 14.72 5.52 7.74
N ASP A 93 14.52 4.54 6.84
CA ASP A 93 14.98 4.72 5.45
C ASP A 93 14.14 5.84 4.79
N ARG A 94 14.78 6.68 3.97
CA ARG A 94 14.09 7.82 3.33
C ARG A 94 13.15 7.38 2.21
N ASP A 95 13.36 6.20 1.66
CA ASP A 95 12.60 5.70 0.52
C ASP A 95 11.64 4.58 0.91
N ILE A 96 10.41 4.98 1.27
CA ILE A 96 9.33 4.07 1.67
C ILE A 96 9.04 3.00 0.60
N THR A 97 9.31 3.29 -0.68
CA THR A 97 8.93 2.41 -1.80
C THR A 97 9.62 1.06 -1.75
N LYS A 98 10.84 1.01 -1.20
CA LYS A 98 11.62 -0.23 -0.96
C LYS A 98 11.07 -1.11 0.15
N HIS A 99 10.07 -0.62 0.87
CA HIS A 99 9.43 -1.31 1.99
C HIS A 99 7.96 -1.59 1.73
N LEU A 100 7.48 -1.30 0.52
CA LEU A 100 6.13 -1.60 0.08
C LEU A 100 6.04 -2.99 -0.53
N TYR A 101 4.97 -3.69 -0.18
CA TYR A 101 4.67 -5.01 -0.71
C TYR A 101 3.18 -5.14 -0.98
N TRP A 102 2.82 -5.84 -2.05
CA TRP A 102 1.50 -6.41 -2.20
C TRP A 102 1.44 -7.71 -1.41
N LEU A 103 0.68 -7.70 -0.31
CA LEU A 103 0.34 -8.90 0.43
C LEU A 103 -0.84 -9.58 -0.25
N VAL A 104 -0.60 -10.76 -0.79
CA VAL A 104 -1.62 -11.60 -1.42
C VAL A 104 -2.02 -12.69 -0.47
N GLU A 105 -3.31 -12.80 -0.19
CA GLU A 105 -3.91 -13.87 0.60
C GLU A 105 -4.66 -14.83 -0.32
N SER A 106 -4.45 -16.11 -0.08
CA SER A 106 -5.07 -17.20 -0.84
C SER A 106 -6.07 -18.00 -0.02
N ASP A 107 -6.91 -18.74 -0.72
CA ASP A 107 -7.95 -19.60 -0.12
C ASP A 107 -7.44 -20.74 0.76
N ASN A 108 -6.20 -21.18 0.53
CA ASN A 108 -5.53 -22.21 1.32
C ASN A 108 -4.69 -21.64 2.48
N GLY A 109 -4.74 -20.32 2.71
CA GLY A 109 -4.01 -19.65 3.78
C GLY A 109 -2.53 -19.37 3.50
N VAL A 110 -2.06 -19.55 2.26
CA VAL A 110 -0.73 -19.10 1.84
C VAL A 110 -0.73 -17.59 1.63
N TYR A 111 0.31 -16.93 2.14
CA TYR A 111 0.57 -15.52 1.92
C TYR A 111 1.76 -15.34 0.98
N LEU A 112 1.60 -14.51 -0.06
CA LEU A 112 2.71 -14.06 -0.90
C LEU A 112 2.99 -12.58 -0.65
N TYR A 113 4.27 -12.23 -0.62
CA TYR A 113 4.75 -10.86 -0.52
C TYR A 113 5.41 -10.50 -1.84
N ILE A 114 4.76 -9.66 -2.64
CA ILE A 114 5.28 -9.21 -3.93
C ILE A 114 5.86 -7.82 -3.73
N ASP A 115 7.16 -7.64 -4.01
CA ASP A 115 7.83 -6.36 -3.87
C ASP A 115 7.19 -5.29 -4.77
N PHE A 116 6.93 -4.11 -4.22
CA PHE A 116 6.30 -3.03 -4.95
C PHE A 116 7.16 -2.53 -6.11
N ILE A 117 8.49 -2.52 -6.00
CA ILE A 117 9.34 -1.91 -7.04
C ILE A 117 9.43 -2.80 -8.27
N ASP A 118 9.75 -4.08 -8.09
CA ASP A 118 10.14 -4.97 -9.19
C ASP A 118 9.22 -6.19 -9.35
N GLY A 119 8.23 -6.37 -8.47
CA GLY A 119 7.31 -7.50 -8.53
C GLY A 119 7.94 -8.82 -8.09
N VAL A 120 9.13 -8.81 -7.49
CA VAL A 120 9.79 -10.03 -7.03
C VAL A 120 9.08 -10.57 -5.81
N ILE A 121 8.75 -11.86 -5.85
CA ILE A 121 8.16 -12.57 -4.71
C ILE A 121 9.23 -12.79 -3.64
N GLN A 122 9.00 -12.21 -2.48
CA GLN A 122 9.85 -12.40 -1.31
C GLN A 122 9.42 -13.64 -0.53
N LYS A 123 10.35 -14.56 -0.33
CA LYS A 123 10.18 -15.70 0.59
C LYS A 123 10.46 -15.18 2.01
N LYS A 124 9.41 -14.97 2.80
CA LYS A 124 9.49 -14.48 4.17
C LYS A 124 8.88 -15.48 5.15
#